data_AF-A0A0G4KR22-F1
#
_entry.id   AF-A0A0G4KR22-F1
#
_cell.length_a   1.000
_cell.length_b   1.000
_cell.length_c   1.000
_cell.angle_alpha   90.00
_cell.angle_beta   90.00
_cell.angle_gamma   90.00
#
_symmetry.space_group_name_H-M   'P 1'
#
loop_
_entity.id
_entity.type
_entity.pdbx_description
1 polymer ?
#
loop_
_entity_poly.entity_id
_entity_poly.type
_entity_poly.pdbx_seq_one_letter_code
_entity_poly.pdbx_strand_id
1 'polypeptide(L)'
;MAVPSGRAAFKKKDGVLTLSADQMHVTWTPWPGTGTPTVSLPLPNIANLQQTPDTAAKVMLRIIEKAPDATEQTPYSFHFTSPDARAEANAVKDVLSKLLQDLRSGDPNLPKPASSTGTPNANGEGNGGVSASMAFASSAVAGDAEKARKALIEAKTAEIQAKYQRTRIKDKSWHPKHVKGGQKAVFQMMQPITDALKKAQADYQRALAAEGVQATTENQ
;
A
#
# COMPACT_ATOMS: atom_id res chain seq x y z
N MET A 1 -0.74 0.83 23.52
CA MET A 1 -1.97 0.41 22.82
C MET A 1 -2.32 -0.99 23.31
N ALA A 2 -3.60 -1.31 23.51
CA ALA A 2 -4.01 -2.67 23.85
C ALA A 2 -3.74 -3.58 22.63
N VAL A 3 -3.10 -4.73 22.87
CA VAL A 3 -2.90 -5.74 21.84
C VAL A 3 -4.24 -6.44 21.62
N PRO A 4 -4.86 -6.33 20.43
CA PRO A 4 -6.11 -7.02 20.19
C PRO A 4 -5.84 -8.53 20.21
N SER A 5 -6.71 -9.26 20.89
CA SER A 5 -6.71 -10.71 20.93
C SER A 5 -8.14 -11.21 20.72
N GLY A 6 -8.27 -12.40 20.15
CA GLY A 6 -9.58 -13.01 19.95
C GLY A 6 -9.51 -14.53 19.85
N ARG A 7 -10.59 -15.20 20.23
CA ARG A 7 -10.68 -16.66 20.11
C ARG A 7 -11.04 -17.03 18.68
N ALA A 8 -10.11 -17.71 18.01
CA ALA A 8 -10.30 -18.13 16.64
C ALA A 8 -9.81 -19.56 16.43
N ALA A 9 -10.59 -20.34 15.69
CA ALA A 9 -10.24 -21.65 15.21
C ALA A 9 -9.47 -21.57 13.88
N PHE A 10 -8.38 -22.30 13.78
CA PHE A 10 -7.56 -22.45 12.58
C PHE A 10 -7.39 -23.95 12.27
N LYS A 11 -7.60 -24.35 11.01
CA LYS A 11 -7.52 -25.76 10.57
C LYS A 11 -8.26 -26.74 11.52
N LYS A 12 -9.50 -26.38 11.91
CA LYS A 12 -10.36 -27.13 12.85
C LYS A 12 -9.85 -27.25 14.29
N LYS A 13 -8.83 -26.49 14.67
CA LYS A 13 -8.34 -26.41 16.05
C LYS A 13 -8.71 -25.05 16.64
N ASP A 14 -9.29 -25.03 17.83
CA ASP A 14 -9.53 -23.79 18.57
C ASP A 14 -8.23 -23.21 19.11
N GLY A 15 -8.16 -21.88 19.17
CA GLY A 15 -7.00 -21.17 19.66
C GLY A 15 -7.26 -19.69 19.87
N VAL A 16 -6.18 -18.99 20.19
CA VAL A 16 -6.17 -17.56 20.42
C VAL A 16 -5.31 -16.93 19.33
N LEU A 17 -5.92 -16.01 18.58
CA LEU A 17 -5.23 -15.14 17.64
C LEU A 17 -4.88 -13.86 18.39
N THR A 18 -3.61 -13.48 18.37
CA THR A 18 -3.11 -12.29 19.03
C THR A 18 -2.01 -11.64 18.19
N LEU A 19 -1.75 -10.37 18.44
CA LEU A 19 -0.53 -9.73 17.95
C LEU A 19 0.62 -9.98 18.91
N SER A 20 1.83 -9.99 18.39
CA SER A 20 3.03 -9.93 19.22
C SER A 20 3.16 -8.53 19.85
N ALA A 21 3.86 -8.44 21.00
CA ALA A 21 4.05 -7.18 21.73
C ALA A 21 4.83 -6.14 20.91
N ASP A 22 5.70 -6.60 20.00
CA ASP A 22 6.43 -5.79 19.03
C ASP A 22 5.56 -5.31 17.85
N GLN A 23 4.32 -5.80 17.73
CA GLN A 23 3.39 -5.52 16.63
C GLN A 23 3.92 -5.91 15.24
N MET A 24 4.92 -6.78 15.18
CA MET A 24 5.54 -7.22 13.91
C MET A 24 4.98 -8.55 13.41
N HIS A 25 4.35 -9.33 14.28
CA HIS A 25 3.86 -10.66 13.97
C HIS A 25 2.41 -10.86 14.45
N VAL A 26 1.60 -11.51 13.61
CA VAL A 26 0.34 -12.13 14.01
C VAL A 26 0.64 -13.55 14.45
N THR A 27 0.31 -13.89 15.68
CA THR A 27 0.50 -15.23 16.21
C THR A 27 -0.84 -15.87 16.52
N TRP A 28 -0.95 -17.15 16.15
CA TRP A 28 -2.05 -17.99 16.57
C TRP A 28 -1.51 -19.15 17.39
N THR A 29 -2.03 -19.26 18.60
CA THR A 29 -1.66 -20.28 19.57
C THR A 29 -2.86 -21.18 19.82
N PRO A 30 -2.75 -22.51 19.67
CA PRO A 30 -3.85 -23.41 19.97
C PRO A 30 -4.28 -23.28 21.44
N TRP A 31 -5.56 -23.51 21.71
CA TRP A 31 -6.12 -23.47 23.06
C TRP A 31 -5.37 -24.49 23.95
N PRO A 32 -4.93 -24.15 25.18
CA PRO A 32 -5.37 -23.04 26.05
C PRO A 32 -4.67 -21.69 25.83
N GLY A 33 -3.85 -21.51 24.79
CA GLY A 33 -3.19 -20.23 24.50
C GLY A 33 -1.91 -19.98 25.32
N THR A 34 -1.43 -20.98 26.08
CA THR A 34 -0.26 -20.87 26.97
C THR A 34 0.97 -21.62 26.43
N GLY A 35 1.11 -21.75 25.11
CA GLY A 35 2.16 -22.54 24.45
C GLY A 35 2.85 -21.82 23.30
N THR A 36 3.68 -22.56 22.56
CA THR A 36 4.33 -22.04 21.35
C THR A 36 3.28 -21.74 20.28
N PRO A 37 3.36 -20.58 19.61
CA PRO A 37 2.46 -20.27 18.50
C PRO A 37 2.69 -21.27 17.38
N THR A 38 1.62 -21.90 16.92
CA THR A 38 1.69 -22.86 15.79
C THR A 38 1.68 -22.13 14.45
N VAL A 39 1.16 -20.90 14.42
CA VAL A 39 1.20 -20.02 13.26
C VAL A 39 1.80 -18.69 13.70
N SER A 40 2.80 -18.22 12.96
CA SER A 40 3.42 -16.92 13.13
C SER A 40 3.55 -16.28 11.76
N LEU A 41 2.81 -15.19 11.51
CA LEU A 41 2.76 -14.50 10.24
C LEU A 41 3.40 -13.12 10.41
N PRO A 42 4.52 -12.81 9.74
CA PRO A 42 5.10 -11.48 9.75
C PRO A 42 4.16 -10.49 9.06
N LEU A 43 3.87 -9.36 9.71
CA LEU A 43 3.08 -8.28 9.12
C LEU A 43 3.60 -7.81 7.74
N PRO A 44 4.92 -7.61 7.50
CA PRO A 44 5.38 -7.17 6.18
C PRO A 44 5.07 -8.17 5.06
N ASN A 45 4.92 -9.45 5.38
CA ASN A 45 4.57 -10.48 4.41
C ASN A 45 3.06 -10.52 4.15
N ILE A 46 2.22 -9.80 4.89
CA ILE A 46 0.77 -9.83 4.67
C ILE A 46 0.44 -8.97 3.44
N ALA A 47 0.07 -9.65 2.36
CA ALA A 47 -0.34 -9.00 1.12
C ALA A 47 -1.78 -8.47 1.23
N ASN A 48 -2.69 -9.28 1.76
CA ASN A 48 -4.12 -8.97 1.77
C ASN A 48 -4.84 -9.50 3.03
N LEU A 49 -5.90 -8.82 3.43
CA LEU A 49 -6.77 -9.17 4.54
C LEU A 49 -8.21 -9.18 4.04
N GLN A 50 -8.92 -10.29 4.27
CA GLN A 50 -10.32 -10.45 3.92
C GLN A 50 -11.10 -10.87 5.16
N GLN A 51 -12.21 -10.20 5.42
CA GLN A 51 -13.14 -10.62 6.48
C GLN A 51 -14.46 -11.02 5.83
N THR A 52 -15.16 -11.98 6.43
CA THR A 52 -16.52 -12.28 6.01
C THR A 52 -17.44 -11.07 6.23
N PRO A 53 -18.42 -10.85 5.33
CA PRO A 53 -19.37 -9.76 5.46
C PRO A 53 -20.19 -9.88 6.75
N ASP A 54 -20.70 -8.75 7.24
CA ASP A 54 -21.47 -8.64 8.49
C ASP A 54 -22.73 -9.51 8.48
N THR A 55 -23.26 -9.81 7.30
CA THR A 55 -24.44 -10.65 7.08
C THR A 55 -24.18 -12.16 7.21
N ALA A 56 -22.92 -12.58 7.30
CA ALA A 56 -22.57 -13.99 7.38
C ALA A 56 -22.64 -14.50 8.83
N ALA A 57 -23.37 -15.60 9.05
CA ALA A 57 -23.45 -16.26 10.36
C ALA A 57 -22.10 -16.77 10.89
N LYS A 58 -21.07 -16.89 10.04
CA LYS A 58 -19.72 -17.29 10.42
C LYS A 58 -18.77 -16.11 10.27
N VAL A 59 -18.26 -15.62 11.39
CA VAL A 59 -17.20 -14.61 11.41
C VAL A 59 -15.86 -15.29 11.09
N MET A 60 -15.23 -14.89 9.99
CA MET A 60 -13.93 -15.39 9.59
C MET A 60 -13.03 -14.24 9.13
N LEU A 61 -11.76 -14.32 9.48
CA LEU A 61 -10.69 -13.47 9.00
C LEU A 61 -9.71 -14.33 8.21
N ARG A 62 -9.57 -14.03 6.93
CA ARG A 62 -8.61 -14.65 6.03
C ARG A 62 -7.44 -13.70 5.81
N ILE A 63 -6.27 -14.13 6.24
CA ILE A 63 -5.00 -13.42 6.09
C ILE A 63 -4.25 -14.06 4.92
N ILE A 64 -3.82 -13.26 3.96
CA ILE A 64 -3.04 -13.72 2.82
C ILE A 64 -1.59 -13.31 3.03
N GLU A 65 -0.73 -14.30 3.26
CA GLU A 65 0.71 -14.10 3.38
C GLU A 65 1.38 -14.31 2.01
N LYS A 66 2.29 -13.41 1.66
CA LYS A 66 3.23 -13.53 0.57
C LYS A 66 4.63 -13.43 1.17
N ALA A 67 5.27 -14.58 1.40
CA ALA A 67 6.67 -14.58 1.82
C ALA A 67 7.54 -13.99 0.69
N PRO A 68 8.66 -13.32 1.02
CA PRO A 68 9.53 -12.67 0.03
C PRO A 68 10.09 -13.66 -0.99
N ASP A 69 10.34 -14.90 -0.56
CA ASP A 69 10.88 -15.97 -1.40
C ASP A 69 9.78 -16.83 -2.06
N ALA A 70 8.51 -16.62 -1.68
CA ALA A 70 7.38 -17.37 -2.21
C ALA A 70 6.72 -16.63 -3.38
N THR A 71 6.64 -17.32 -4.52
CA THR A 71 5.87 -16.84 -5.68
C THR A 71 4.36 -16.97 -5.43
N GLU A 72 3.96 -17.90 -4.56
CA GLU A 72 2.57 -18.19 -4.20
C GLU A 72 2.13 -17.48 -2.92
N GLN A 73 0.88 -17.04 -2.89
CA GLN A 73 0.26 -16.41 -1.73
C GLN A 73 -0.45 -17.48 -0.88
N THR A 74 -0.10 -17.59 0.39
CA THR A 74 -0.66 -18.58 1.31
C THR A 74 -1.85 -18.00 2.07
N PRO A 75 -3.07 -18.54 1.89
CA PRO A 75 -4.25 -18.10 2.62
C PRO A 75 -4.38 -18.80 3.98
N TYR A 76 -4.40 -18.03 5.05
CA TYR A 76 -4.69 -18.47 6.41
C TYR A 76 -6.10 -18.02 6.81
N SER A 77 -7.02 -18.96 7.01
CA SER A 77 -8.41 -18.64 7.37
C SER A 77 -8.67 -18.96 8.85
N PHE A 78 -8.98 -17.93 9.63
CA PHE A 78 -9.29 -18.00 11.05
C PHE A 78 -10.78 -17.79 11.25
N HIS A 79 -11.45 -18.72 11.93
CA HIS A 79 -12.86 -18.64 12.25
C HIS A 79 -13.05 -18.24 13.71
N PHE A 80 -13.67 -17.10 13.98
CA PHE A 80 -13.86 -16.64 15.35
C PHE A 80 -15.03 -17.41 16.00
N THR A 81 -14.76 -17.98 17.17
CA THR A 81 -15.69 -18.83 17.94
C THR A 81 -16.18 -18.19 19.24
N SER A 82 -15.72 -16.97 19.55
CA SER A 82 -16.18 -16.20 20.71
C SER A 82 -17.60 -15.64 20.52
N PRO A 83 -18.34 -15.36 21.61
CA PRO A 83 -19.61 -14.64 21.55
C PRO A 83 -19.43 -13.22 20.97
N ASP A 84 -18.28 -12.59 21.24
CA ASP A 84 -17.88 -11.28 20.71
C ASP A 84 -17.08 -11.38 19.40
N ALA A 85 -17.17 -12.52 18.70
CA ALA A 85 -16.39 -12.83 17.50
C ALA A 85 -16.34 -11.69 16.48
N ARG A 86 -17.46 -11.00 16.28
CA ARG A 86 -17.54 -9.89 15.33
C ARG A 86 -16.73 -8.68 15.79
N ALA A 87 -16.87 -8.29 17.04
CA ALA A 87 -16.14 -7.17 17.62
C ALA A 87 -14.63 -7.48 17.66
N GLU A 88 -14.25 -8.70 18.07
CA GLU A 88 -12.86 -9.16 18.08
C GLU A 88 -12.26 -9.17 16.67
N ALA A 89 -12.96 -9.75 15.69
CA ALA A 89 -12.49 -9.81 14.30
C ALA A 89 -12.32 -8.41 13.69
N ASN A 90 -13.26 -7.50 13.94
CA ASN A 90 -13.16 -6.10 13.51
C ASN A 90 -11.96 -5.41 14.17
N ALA A 91 -11.79 -5.55 15.48
CA ALA A 91 -10.67 -4.95 16.21
C ALA A 91 -9.31 -5.47 15.72
N VAL A 92 -9.16 -6.78 15.55
CA VAL A 92 -7.92 -7.39 15.02
C VAL A 92 -7.67 -6.92 13.59
N LYS A 93 -8.69 -6.92 12.73
CA LYS A 93 -8.57 -6.46 11.34
C LYS A 93 -8.18 -4.98 11.27
N ASP A 94 -8.81 -4.13 12.06
CA ASP A 94 -8.58 -2.68 12.00
C ASP A 94 -7.17 -2.33 12.48
N VAL A 95 -6.70 -2.96 13.56
CA VAL A 95 -5.31 -2.83 14.01
C VAL A 95 -4.34 -3.36 12.95
N LEU A 96 -4.57 -4.55 12.38
CA LEU A 96 -3.73 -5.08 11.32
C LEU A 96 -3.70 -4.20 10.08
N SER A 97 -4.87 -3.72 9.65
CA SER A 97 -4.99 -2.83 8.49
C SER A 97 -4.24 -1.52 8.73
N LYS A 98 -4.33 -0.96 9.94
CA LYS A 98 -3.60 0.24 10.33
C LYS A 98 -2.09 0.00 10.35
N LEU A 99 -1.62 -1.09 10.94
CA LEU A 99 -0.19 -1.41 11.01
C LEU A 99 0.39 -1.71 9.62
N LEU A 100 -0.36 -2.42 8.76
CA LEU A 100 0.04 -2.62 7.37
C LEU A 100 0.10 -1.30 6.60
N GLN A 101 -0.83 -0.38 6.84
CA GLN A 101 -0.78 0.95 6.24
C GLN A 101 0.42 1.75 6.76
N ASP A 102 0.74 1.66 8.04
CA ASP A 102 1.89 2.33 8.67
C ASP A 102 3.22 1.78 8.10
N LEU A 103 3.36 0.45 8.04
CA LEU A 103 4.51 -0.22 7.43
C LEU A 103 4.66 0.12 5.94
N ARG A 104 3.57 0.12 5.18
CA ARG A 104 3.57 0.54 3.76
C ARG A 104 3.79 2.04 3.58
N SER A 105 3.55 2.85 4.60
CA SER A 105 3.85 4.29 4.59
C SER A 105 5.31 4.56 4.99
N GLY A 106 5.92 3.66 5.76
CA GLY A 106 7.33 3.68 6.12
C GLY A 106 8.25 3.02 5.09
N ASP A 107 7.72 2.20 4.18
CA ASP A 107 8.45 1.58 3.06
C ASP A 107 8.25 2.38 1.75
N PRO A 108 9.21 3.22 1.33
CA PRO A 108 9.11 3.98 0.09
C PRO A 108 9.24 3.14 -1.20
N ASN A 109 9.36 1.80 -1.10
CA ASN A 109 9.71 0.94 -2.23
C ASN A 109 8.71 -0.20 -2.55
N LEU A 110 7.53 -0.24 -1.92
CA LEU A 110 6.50 -1.23 -2.23
C LEU A 110 5.23 -0.61 -2.86
N PRO A 111 4.76 -1.09 -4.02
CA PRO A 111 3.56 -0.58 -4.67
C PRO A 111 2.32 -0.94 -3.84
N LYS A 112 1.60 0.11 -3.41
CA LYS A 112 0.32 0.01 -2.69
C LYS A 112 -0.73 -0.74 -3.52
N PRO A 113 -1.48 -1.72 -2.97
CA PRO A 113 -2.56 -2.36 -3.71
C PRO A 113 -3.69 -1.35 -3.93
N ALA A 114 -4.03 -1.15 -5.20
CA ALA A 114 -5.18 -0.41 -5.65
C ALA A 114 -6.47 -1.09 -5.18
N SER A 115 -7.27 -0.40 -4.37
CA SER A 115 -8.70 -0.68 -4.24
C SER A 115 -9.47 0.28 -5.15
N SER A 116 -9.90 -0.28 -6.29
CA SER A 116 -11.09 0.02 -7.13
C SER A 116 -11.60 1.48 -7.17
N THR A 117 -11.74 2.11 -8.34
CA THR A 117 -12.81 1.80 -9.31
C THR A 117 -12.56 2.50 -10.65
N GLY A 118 -12.77 1.79 -11.76
CA GLY A 118 -13.14 2.39 -13.05
C GLY A 118 -12.23 2.05 -14.24
N THR A 119 -12.55 0.98 -14.97
CA THR A 119 -12.28 0.88 -16.42
C THR A 119 -13.26 1.82 -17.16
N PRO A 120 -12.86 2.44 -18.29
CA PRO A 120 -12.91 1.72 -19.55
C PRO A 120 -11.70 1.94 -20.48
N ASN A 121 -11.22 0.81 -21.00
CA ASN A 121 -10.87 0.54 -22.40
C ASN A 121 -10.51 1.71 -23.33
N ALA A 122 -9.27 1.73 -23.84
CA ALA A 122 -8.99 2.10 -25.23
C ALA A 122 -7.72 1.38 -25.71
N ASN A 123 -7.91 0.70 -26.84
CA ASN A 123 -7.02 -0.17 -27.59
C ASN A 123 -5.76 0.58 -28.10
N GLY A 124 -4.61 -0.08 -28.16
CA GLY A 124 -3.37 0.54 -28.64
C GLY A 124 -2.14 -0.36 -28.57
N GLU A 125 -2.17 -1.38 -29.43
CA GLU A 125 -1.10 -2.23 -29.94
C GLU A 125 0.35 -1.72 -29.84
N GLY A 126 1.23 -2.58 -29.30
CA GLY A 126 2.52 -2.88 -29.94
C GLY A 126 3.76 -2.06 -29.56
N ASN A 127 4.58 -2.71 -28.73
CA ASN A 127 6.03 -2.90 -28.91
C ASN A 127 7.00 -2.04 -28.08
N GLY A 128 7.58 -2.71 -27.06
CA GLY A 128 9.02 -2.62 -26.79
C GLY A 128 9.54 -1.52 -25.87
N GLY A 129 9.37 -1.73 -24.55
CA GLY A 129 10.48 -1.53 -23.61
C GLY A 129 10.82 -0.12 -23.15
N VAL A 130 9.91 0.56 -22.46
CA VAL A 130 10.26 1.29 -21.22
C VAL A 130 9.08 1.12 -20.27
N SER A 131 9.35 0.56 -19.10
CA SER A 131 8.33 -0.01 -18.23
C SER A 131 7.29 1.03 -17.82
N ALA A 132 6.04 0.82 -18.27
CA ALA A 132 4.86 1.56 -17.85
C ALA A 132 4.74 1.66 -16.32
N SER A 133 5.36 0.72 -15.58
CA SER A 133 5.47 0.74 -14.12
C SER A 133 6.12 2.02 -13.55
N MET A 134 7.07 2.67 -14.24
CA MET A 134 7.68 3.92 -13.77
C MET A 134 6.76 5.13 -13.96
N ALA A 135 6.06 5.23 -15.09
CA ALA A 135 5.11 6.32 -15.33
C ALA A 135 3.92 6.27 -14.35
N PHE A 136 3.41 5.05 -14.06
CA PHE A 136 2.37 4.87 -13.05
C PHE A 136 2.88 5.18 -11.63
N ALA A 137 4.10 4.76 -11.26
CA ALA A 137 4.68 5.06 -9.95
C ALA A 137 4.89 6.57 -9.72
N SER A 138 5.41 7.30 -10.72
CA SER A 138 5.61 8.76 -10.59
C SER A 138 4.28 9.52 -10.45
N SER A 139 3.21 9.08 -11.12
CA SER A 139 1.89 9.70 -11.02
C SER A 139 1.25 9.50 -9.63
N ALA A 140 1.42 8.32 -9.03
CA ALA A 140 0.92 8.00 -7.71
C ALA A 140 1.66 8.80 -6.62
N VAL A 141 2.99 8.82 -6.66
CA VAL A 141 3.83 9.61 -5.73
C VAL A 141 3.51 11.10 -5.85
N ALA A 142 3.29 11.59 -7.07
CA ALA A 142 2.92 12.97 -7.29
C ALA A 142 1.51 13.31 -6.77
N GLY A 143 0.56 12.37 -6.87
CA GLY A 143 -0.79 12.51 -6.31
C GLY A 143 -0.81 12.52 -4.78
N ASP A 144 -0.04 11.63 -4.14
CA ASP A 144 0.09 11.59 -2.68
C ASP A 144 0.81 12.84 -2.14
N ALA A 145 1.83 13.33 -2.85
CA ALA A 145 2.49 14.60 -2.52
C ALA A 145 1.51 15.79 -2.59
N GLU A 146 0.59 15.81 -3.55
CA GLU A 146 -0.44 16.86 -3.64
C GLU A 146 -1.47 16.75 -2.50
N LYS A 147 -1.85 15.52 -2.10
CA LYS A 147 -2.73 15.33 -0.93
C LYS A 147 -2.08 15.82 0.36
N ALA A 148 -0.80 15.51 0.57
CA ALA A 148 -0.05 15.99 1.73
C ALA A 148 0.03 17.53 1.76
N ARG A 149 0.27 18.16 0.60
CA ARG A 149 0.28 19.62 0.46
C ARG A 149 -1.09 20.23 0.82
N LYS A 150 -2.18 19.62 0.35
CA LYS A 150 -3.55 20.07 0.65
C LYS A 150 -3.89 19.94 2.14
N ALA A 151 -3.52 18.82 2.78
CA ALA A 151 -3.74 18.62 4.21
C ALA A 151 -3.00 19.67 5.06
N LEU A 152 -1.76 20.03 4.68
CA LEU A 152 -1.00 21.10 5.35
C LEU A 152 -1.68 22.47 5.18
N ILE A 153 -2.19 22.77 3.99
CA ILE A 153 -2.93 24.01 3.72
C ILE A 153 -4.21 24.06 4.55
N GLU A 154 -4.95 22.95 4.62
CA GLU A 154 -6.20 22.86 5.38
C GLU A 154 -5.95 23.01 6.89
N ALA A 155 -4.95 22.30 7.44
CA ALA A 155 -4.56 22.42 8.83
C ALA A 155 -4.17 23.86 9.20
N LYS A 156 -3.38 24.53 8.34
CA LYS A 156 -3.00 25.94 8.55
C LYS A 156 -4.17 26.90 8.42
N THR A 157 -5.10 26.62 7.51
CA THR A 157 -6.33 27.42 7.36
C THR A 157 -7.21 27.29 8.60
N ALA A 158 -7.38 26.06 9.12
CA ALA A 158 -8.13 25.78 10.34
C ALA A 158 -7.48 26.45 11.57
N GLU A 159 -6.15 26.43 11.68
CA GLU A 159 -5.40 27.11 12.75
C GLU A 159 -5.62 28.63 12.70
N ILE A 160 -5.54 29.24 11.51
CA ILE A 160 -5.79 30.68 11.32
C ILE A 160 -7.25 31.03 11.63
N GLN A 161 -8.19 30.18 11.26
CA GLN A 161 -9.61 30.37 11.55
C GLN A 161 -9.89 30.29 13.05
N ALA A 162 -9.31 29.31 13.76
CA ALA A 162 -9.42 29.17 15.21
C ALA A 162 -8.79 30.37 15.94
N LYS A 163 -7.60 30.81 15.48
CA LYS A 163 -6.95 32.03 15.98
C LYS A 163 -7.84 33.26 15.78
N TYR A 164 -8.45 33.43 14.61
CA TYR A 164 -9.37 34.52 14.32
C TYR A 164 -10.64 34.49 15.17
N GLN A 165 -11.24 33.32 15.39
CA GLN A 165 -12.40 33.18 16.26
C GLN A 165 -12.06 33.59 17.71
N ARG A 166 -10.86 33.26 18.18
CA ARG A 166 -10.40 33.58 19.53
C ARG A 166 -9.95 35.04 19.71
N THR A 167 -9.25 35.62 18.74
CA THR A 167 -8.59 36.93 18.89
C THR A 167 -9.23 38.05 18.07
N ARG A 168 -10.16 37.73 17.16
CA ARG A 168 -10.76 38.65 16.16
C ARG A 168 -9.75 39.37 15.25
N ILE A 169 -8.48 38.97 15.26
CA ILE A 169 -7.41 39.54 14.42
C ILE A 169 -7.17 38.62 13.23
N LYS A 170 -7.27 39.17 12.01
CA LYS A 170 -7.02 38.40 10.77
C LYS A 170 -5.53 38.32 10.49
N ASP A 171 -5.04 37.10 10.28
CA ASP A 171 -3.67 36.86 9.84
C ASP A 171 -3.56 37.04 8.32
N LYS A 172 -3.00 38.17 7.87
CA LYS A 172 -2.91 38.55 6.45
C LYS A 172 -1.58 38.11 5.80
N SER A 173 -0.65 37.60 6.60
CA SER A 173 0.70 37.22 6.15
C SER A 173 0.77 35.80 5.56
N TRP A 174 -0.24 34.97 5.82
CA TRP A 174 -0.28 33.60 5.33
C TRP A 174 -1.15 33.46 4.07
N HIS A 175 -0.64 32.75 3.06
CA HIS A 175 -1.37 32.41 1.85
C HIS A 175 -1.07 30.95 1.42
N PRO A 176 -2.05 30.17 0.92
CA PRO A 176 -1.84 28.78 0.48
C PRO A 176 -0.73 28.59 -0.58
N LYS A 177 -0.42 29.64 -1.33
CA LYS A 177 0.65 29.67 -2.35
C LYS A 177 2.06 29.62 -1.75
N HIS A 178 2.22 29.93 -0.45
CA HIS A 178 3.51 29.84 0.25
C HIS A 178 3.87 28.40 0.64
N VAL A 179 2.92 27.46 0.58
CA VAL A 179 3.17 26.05 0.85
C VAL A 179 3.86 25.42 -0.36
N LYS A 180 5.19 25.35 -0.31
CA LYS A 180 6.06 24.68 -1.30
C LYS A 180 5.84 23.16 -1.27
N GLY A 181 6.17 22.47 -2.36
CA GLY A 181 6.01 21.02 -2.50
C GLY A 181 4.83 20.59 -3.38
N GLY A 182 4.42 19.33 -3.26
CA GLY A 182 3.36 18.73 -4.07
C GLY A 182 3.84 18.16 -5.41
N GLN A 183 2.89 17.86 -6.29
CA GLN A 183 3.11 17.22 -7.59
C GLN A 183 4.20 17.91 -8.43
N LYS A 184 4.22 19.25 -8.43
CA LYS A 184 5.21 20.04 -9.20
C LYS A 184 6.65 19.82 -8.72
N ALA A 185 6.86 19.67 -7.41
CA ALA A 185 8.19 19.42 -6.85
C ALA A 185 8.69 18.02 -7.19
N VAL A 186 7.80 17.02 -7.13
CA VAL A 186 8.09 15.63 -7.54
C VAL A 186 8.47 15.59 -9.02
N PHE A 187 7.70 16.27 -9.88
CA PHE A 187 8.03 16.34 -11.31
C PHE A 187 9.36 17.03 -11.58
N GLN A 188 9.70 18.11 -10.86
CA GLN A 188 11.00 18.76 -10.98
C GLN A 188 12.15 17.84 -10.60
N MET A 189 12.02 17.05 -9.53
CA MET A 189 13.03 16.07 -9.12
C MET A 189 13.16 14.91 -10.12
N MET A 190 12.08 14.59 -10.85
CA MET A 190 12.07 13.53 -11.87
C MET A 190 12.47 14.00 -13.28
N GLN A 191 12.57 15.31 -13.53
CA GLN A 191 12.99 15.82 -14.84
C GLN A 191 14.33 15.25 -15.31
N PRO A 192 15.41 15.24 -14.50
CA PRO A 192 16.72 14.76 -14.96
C PRO A 192 16.70 13.28 -15.37
N ILE A 193 15.91 12.46 -14.67
CA ILE A 193 15.75 11.03 -14.97
C ILE A 193 14.96 10.86 -16.27
N THR A 194 13.89 11.63 -16.45
CA THR A 194 13.08 11.59 -17.68
C THR A 194 13.90 12.02 -18.90
N ASP A 195 14.74 13.04 -18.74
CA ASP A 195 15.61 13.54 -19.82
C ASP A 195 16.72 12.55 -20.16
N ALA A 196 17.35 11.92 -19.14
CA ALA A 196 18.34 10.88 -19.34
C ALA A 196 17.77 9.66 -20.07
N LEU A 197 16.55 9.23 -19.73
CA LEU A 197 15.87 8.12 -20.40
C LEU A 197 15.55 8.43 -21.87
N LYS A 198 15.01 9.62 -22.16
CA LYS A 198 14.78 10.06 -23.54
C LYS A 198 16.07 10.08 -24.36
N LYS A 199 17.16 10.56 -23.76
CA LYS A 199 18.47 10.59 -24.38
C LYS A 199 18.97 9.16 -24.68
N ALA A 200 18.89 8.27 -23.70
CA ALA A 200 19.29 6.87 -23.87
C ALA A 200 18.47 6.15 -24.95
N GLN A 201 17.15 6.41 -25.01
CA GLN A 201 16.32 5.88 -26.10
C GLN A 201 16.74 6.43 -27.46
N ALA A 202 16.99 7.72 -27.58
CA ALA A 202 17.44 8.33 -28.83
C ALA A 202 18.78 7.75 -29.29
N ASP A 203 19.71 7.55 -28.36
CA ASP A 203 21.03 6.96 -28.64
C ASP A 203 20.89 5.48 -29.04
N TYR A 204 20.01 4.71 -28.39
CA TYR A 204 19.70 3.33 -28.78
C TYR A 204 19.08 3.24 -30.18
N GLN A 205 18.07 4.06 -30.47
CA GLN A 205 17.44 4.12 -31.79
C GLN A 205 18.45 4.53 -32.88
N ARG A 206 19.35 5.45 -32.57
CA ARG A 206 20.43 5.85 -33.47
C ARG A 206 21.45 4.74 -33.70
N ALA A 207 21.82 4.00 -32.66
CA ALA A 207 22.68 2.83 -32.79
C ALA A 207 22.02 1.75 -33.65
N LEU A 208 20.74 1.47 -33.43
CA LEU A 208 19.97 0.48 -34.19
C LEU A 208 19.82 0.86 -35.67
N ALA A 209 19.68 2.16 -35.98
CA ALA A 209 19.70 2.66 -37.35
C ALA A 209 21.09 2.61 -38.00
N ALA A 210 22.17 2.73 -37.22
CA ALA A 210 23.55 2.64 -37.70
C ALA A 210 24.02 1.18 -37.86
N GLU A 211 23.50 0.26 -37.03
CA GLU A 211 23.79 -1.17 -37.08
C GLU A 211 23.09 -1.90 -38.22
N GLY A 212 22.17 -1.25 -38.93
CA GLY A 212 21.64 -1.70 -40.22
C GLY A 212 21.35 -3.19 -40.27
N VAL A 213 20.13 -3.60 -39.91
CA VAL A 213 19.56 -4.89 -40.33
C VAL A 213 19.60 -4.95 -41.87
N GLN A 214 20.76 -5.32 -42.42
CA GLN A 214 20.79 -6.21 -43.56
C GLN A 214 20.32 -7.53 -42.99
N ALA A 215 19.04 -7.80 -43.22
CA ALA A 215 18.57 -9.16 -43.32
C ALA A 215 19.37 -9.80 -44.47
N THR A 216 20.58 -10.27 -44.15
CA THR A 216 21.33 -11.18 -45.01
C THR A 216 20.46 -12.43 -45.12
N THR A 217 19.68 -12.46 -46.19
CA THR A 217 19.11 -13.68 -46.73
C THR A 217 20.29 -14.47 -47.28
N GLU A 218 20.94 -15.22 -46.39
CA GLU A 218 21.88 -16.28 -46.74
C GLU A 218 21.38 -17.55 -46.06
N ASN A 219 20.55 -18.28 -46.79
CA ASN A 219 20.39 -19.72 -46.62
C ASN A 219 19.88 -20.30 -47.95
N GLN A 220 20.83 -20.93 -48.65
CA GLN A 220 20.75 -21.94 -49.73
C GLN A 220 19.66 -21.85 -50.80
#